data_AF-A0A106QC32-F1
#
_entry.id   AF-A0A106QC32-F1
#
_cell.length_a   1.000
_cell.length_b   1.000
_cell.length_c   1.000
_cell.angle_alpha   90.00
_cell.angle_beta   90.00
_cell.angle_gamma   90.00
#
_symmetry.space_group_name_H-M   'P 1'
#
loop_
_entity.id
_entity.type
_entity.pdbx_description
1 polymer ?
#
loop_
_entity_poly.entity_id
_entity_poly.type
_entity_poly.pdbx_seq_one_letter_code
_entity_poly.pdbx_strand_id
1 'polypeptide(L)'
;MMATVPALAASPVKEADLPDLFKKEPPYIQNRICGELMASMARMSADLYIASGSAGVREAAVMAGTRAMVFVKANASLSDDERSRAKRIADQLEQSATPGQPAIKPFQFCEERVQRWLKEGVVTAADVQLTEKEVRAALDKDVPLRKKP
;
A
#
# COMPACT_ATOMS: atom_id res chain seq x y z
N MET A 1 11.01 -14.85 -26.33
CA MET A 1 9.69 -15.36 -25.92
C MET A 1 9.32 -14.64 -24.63
N MET A 2 8.34 -13.73 -24.67
CA MET A 2 7.90 -13.02 -23.47
C MET A 2 7.07 -13.99 -22.62
N ALA A 3 7.51 -14.25 -21.41
CA ALA A 3 6.68 -14.91 -20.41
C ALA A 3 5.55 -13.93 -20.07
N THR A 4 4.37 -14.18 -20.62
CA THR A 4 3.12 -13.57 -20.17
C THR A 4 2.91 -14.00 -18.73
N VAL A 5 3.26 -13.12 -17.80
CA VAL A 5 2.76 -13.19 -16.42
C VAL A 5 1.24 -13.25 -16.55
N PRO A 6 0.55 -14.23 -15.95
CA PRO A 6 -0.90 -14.20 -15.95
C PRO A 6 -1.30 -12.93 -15.22
N ALA A 7 -1.74 -11.94 -15.98
CA ALA A 7 -2.58 -10.90 -15.45
C ALA A 7 -3.78 -11.65 -14.89
N LEU A 8 -3.83 -11.80 -13.56
CA LEU A 8 -5.08 -11.99 -12.87
C LEU A 8 -5.96 -10.84 -13.36
N ALA A 9 -6.80 -11.11 -14.35
CA ALA A 9 -7.96 -10.32 -14.69
C ALA A 9 -8.94 -10.46 -13.52
N ALA A 10 -8.52 -9.95 -12.35
CA ALA A 10 -9.42 -9.71 -11.25
C ALA A 10 -10.33 -8.60 -11.76
N SER A 11 -11.62 -8.93 -11.90
CA SER A 11 -12.65 -7.91 -12.03
C SER A 11 -12.42 -6.83 -10.96
N PRO A 12 -12.69 -5.53 -11.25
CA PRO A 12 -12.50 -4.47 -10.28
C PRO A 12 -13.13 -4.86 -8.95
N VAL A 13 -12.35 -4.82 -7.87
CA VAL A 13 -12.85 -5.22 -6.56
C VAL A 13 -13.89 -4.19 -6.14
N LYS A 14 -15.14 -4.63 -5.96
CA LYS A 14 -16.17 -3.72 -5.48
C LYS A 14 -16.07 -3.61 -3.97
N GLU A 15 -16.43 -2.45 -3.43
CA GLU A 15 -16.47 -2.26 -1.98
C GLU A 15 -17.35 -3.32 -1.31
N ALA A 16 -18.44 -3.76 -1.95
CA ALA A 16 -19.31 -4.83 -1.47
C ALA A 16 -18.59 -6.17 -1.23
N ASP A 17 -17.50 -6.44 -1.97
CA ASP A 17 -16.71 -7.67 -1.88
C ASP A 17 -15.70 -7.69 -0.73
N LEU A 18 -15.59 -6.57 0.01
CA LEU A 18 -14.66 -6.42 1.13
C LEU A 18 -15.24 -6.96 2.44
N PRO A 19 -14.39 -7.24 3.45
CA PRO A 19 -14.87 -7.59 4.78
C PRO A 19 -15.68 -6.49 5.45
N ASP A 20 -16.66 -6.85 6.26
CA ASP A 20 -17.57 -5.90 6.94
C ASP A 20 -16.84 -4.88 7.82
N LEU A 21 -15.74 -5.29 8.45
CA LEU A 21 -14.87 -4.41 9.24
C LEU A 21 -14.22 -3.28 8.42
N PHE A 22 -14.14 -3.41 7.09
CA PHE A 22 -13.71 -2.36 6.20
C PHE A 22 -14.91 -1.53 5.70
N LYS A 23 -15.96 -2.20 5.19
CA LYS A 23 -17.11 -1.56 4.52
C LYS A 23 -17.93 -0.66 5.43
N LYS A 24 -18.02 -0.99 6.72
CA LYS A 24 -18.82 -0.22 7.69
C LYS A 24 -18.13 1.06 8.17
N GLU A 25 -16.86 1.24 7.84
CA GLU A 25 -16.12 2.44 8.20
C GLU A 25 -16.41 3.59 7.23
N PRO A 26 -16.40 4.84 7.71
CA PRO A 26 -16.59 5.99 6.85
C PRO A 26 -15.42 6.15 5.87
N PRO A 27 -15.61 6.80 4.71
CA PRO A 27 -14.61 6.86 3.64
C PRO A 27 -13.22 7.35 4.08
N TYR A 28 -13.14 8.30 5.01
CA TYR A 28 -11.86 8.79 5.54
C TYR A 28 -11.11 7.74 6.38
N ILE A 29 -11.82 6.92 7.16
CA ILE A 29 -11.20 5.78 7.87
C ILE A 29 -10.81 4.69 6.89
N GLN A 30 -11.64 4.38 5.89
CA GLN A 30 -11.28 3.43 4.83
C GLN A 30 -9.99 3.83 4.11
N ASN A 31 -9.82 5.12 3.81
CA ASN A 31 -8.60 5.63 3.20
C ASN A 31 -7.39 5.46 4.14
N ARG A 32 -7.55 5.72 5.44
CA ARG A 32 -6.49 5.44 6.41
C ARG A 32 -6.15 3.95 6.49
N ILE A 33 -7.14 3.07 6.48
CA ILE A 33 -6.93 1.61 6.44
C ILE A 33 -6.12 1.23 5.19
N CYS A 34 -6.48 1.78 4.02
CA CYS A 34 -5.69 1.59 2.80
C CYS A 34 -4.25 2.08 2.94
N GLY A 35 -4.03 3.21 3.60
CA GLY A 35 -2.68 3.70 3.90
C GLY A 35 -1.87 2.74 4.76
N GLU A 36 -2.47 2.17 5.80
CA GLU A 36 -1.81 1.19 6.69
C GLU A 36 -1.50 -0.12 5.96
N LEU A 37 -2.44 -0.66 5.18
CA LEU A 37 -2.23 -1.85 4.37
C LEU A 37 -1.04 -1.65 3.41
N MET A 38 -1.04 -0.54 2.65
CA MET A 38 0.06 -0.23 1.73
C MET A 38 1.40 -0.05 2.45
N ALA A 39 1.39 0.54 3.66
CA ALA A 39 2.60 0.67 4.47
C ALA A 39 3.12 -0.70 4.92
N SER A 40 2.24 -1.63 5.28
CA SER A 40 2.62 -3.02 5.59
C SER A 40 3.23 -3.72 4.37
N MET A 41 2.63 -3.57 3.20
CA MET A 41 3.18 -4.10 1.94
C MET A 41 4.55 -3.50 1.60
N ALA A 42 4.74 -2.21 1.86
CA ALA A 42 6.04 -1.56 1.71
C ALA A 42 7.11 -2.17 2.63
N ARG A 43 6.76 -2.42 3.91
CA ARG A 43 7.65 -3.08 4.87
C ARG A 43 7.99 -4.51 4.46
N MET A 44 6.99 -5.33 4.13
CA MET A 44 7.22 -6.70 3.64
C MET A 44 8.14 -6.73 2.40
N SER A 45 7.97 -5.77 1.49
CA SER A 45 8.84 -5.65 0.32
C SER A 45 10.25 -5.21 0.70
N ALA A 46 10.41 -4.28 1.65
CA ALA A 46 11.72 -3.88 2.15
C ALA A 46 12.45 -5.05 2.84
N ASP A 47 11.76 -5.83 3.67
CA ASP A 47 12.31 -7.03 4.33
C ASP A 47 12.72 -8.09 3.31
N LEU A 48 11.89 -8.32 2.28
CA LEU A 48 12.22 -9.22 1.18
C LEU A 48 13.43 -8.72 0.37
N TYR A 49 13.59 -7.40 0.20
CA TYR A 49 14.79 -6.83 -0.40
C TYR A 49 16.02 -7.06 0.48
N ILE A 50 15.93 -6.87 1.79
CA ILE A 50 17.03 -7.17 2.73
C ILE A 50 17.46 -8.63 2.58
N ALA A 51 16.51 -9.56 2.47
CA ALA A 51 16.80 -10.98 2.31
C ALA A 51 17.38 -11.33 0.92
N SER A 52 16.80 -10.77 -0.15
CA SER A 52 17.10 -11.20 -1.54
C SER A 52 18.14 -10.34 -2.27
N GLY A 53 18.32 -9.07 -1.90
CA GLY A 53 19.11 -8.09 -2.63
C GLY A 53 18.53 -7.66 -3.98
N SER A 54 17.31 -8.08 -4.33
CA SER A 54 16.72 -7.82 -5.66
C SER A 54 16.23 -6.38 -5.81
N ALA A 55 16.80 -5.65 -6.77
CA ALA A 55 16.40 -4.26 -7.06
C ALA A 55 14.90 -4.13 -7.40
N GLY A 56 14.31 -5.11 -8.07
CA GLY A 56 12.87 -5.09 -8.39
C GLY A 56 11.98 -5.14 -7.14
N VAL A 57 12.43 -5.82 -6.09
CA VAL A 57 11.72 -5.88 -4.81
C VAL A 57 11.83 -4.55 -4.06
N ARG A 58 12.99 -3.88 -4.15
CA ARG A 58 13.17 -2.55 -3.56
C ARG A 58 12.26 -1.50 -4.22
N GLU A 59 12.13 -1.52 -5.54
CA GLU A 59 11.22 -0.61 -6.24
C GLU A 59 9.76 -0.89 -5.90
N ALA A 60 9.37 -2.15 -5.65
CA ALA A 60 8.05 -2.47 -5.11
C ALA A 60 7.83 -1.85 -3.72
N ALA A 61 8.85 -1.85 -2.85
CA ALA A 61 8.79 -1.20 -1.54
C ALA A 61 8.59 0.32 -1.65
N VAL A 62 9.33 0.98 -2.57
CA VAL A 62 9.18 2.41 -2.83
C VAL A 62 7.78 2.73 -3.36
N MET A 63 7.27 1.94 -4.30
CA MET A 63 5.96 2.15 -4.90
C MET A 63 4.84 1.99 -3.87
N ALA A 64 4.88 0.92 -3.07
CA ALA A 64 3.91 0.68 -2.00
C ALA A 64 3.97 1.77 -0.92
N GLY A 65 5.18 2.19 -0.53
CA GLY A 65 5.38 3.27 0.44
C GLY A 65 4.85 4.61 -0.06
N THR A 66 5.04 4.90 -1.36
CA THR A 66 4.50 6.11 -2.00
C THR A 66 2.98 6.12 -1.95
N ARG A 67 2.34 5.00 -2.31
CA ARG A 67 0.88 4.84 -2.25
C ARG A 67 0.35 4.95 -0.83
N ALA A 68 1.04 4.37 0.15
CA ALA A 68 0.71 4.49 1.56
C ALA A 68 0.67 5.95 1.99
N MET A 69 1.73 6.70 1.69
CA MET A 69 1.83 8.11 2.05
C MET A 69 0.80 8.99 1.36
N VAL A 70 0.39 8.68 0.12
CA VAL A 70 -0.73 9.36 -0.54
C VAL A 70 -2.01 9.26 0.29
N PHE A 71 -2.35 8.06 0.76
CA PHE A 71 -3.51 7.87 1.64
C PHE A 71 -3.33 8.56 3.00
N VAL A 72 -2.14 8.51 3.58
CA VAL A 72 -1.86 9.15 4.88
C VAL A 72 -1.99 10.67 4.79
N LYS A 73 -1.40 11.30 3.76
CA LYS A 73 -1.45 12.76 3.56
C LYS A 73 -2.88 13.24 3.31
N ALA A 74 -3.68 12.48 2.55
CA ALA A 74 -5.10 12.77 2.33
C ALA A 74 -5.95 12.72 3.61
N ASN A 75 -5.45 12.12 4.70
CA ASN A 75 -6.16 11.95 5.97
C ASN A 75 -5.31 12.44 7.17
N ALA A 76 -4.52 13.51 6.96
CA ALA A 76 -3.62 14.03 8.00
C ALA A 76 -4.37 14.65 9.20
N SER A 77 -5.65 15.00 9.05
CA SER A 77 -6.48 15.62 10.09
C SER A 77 -7.12 14.64 11.07
N LEU A 78 -6.88 13.33 10.94
CA LEU A 78 -7.48 12.33 11.82
C LEU A 78 -6.96 12.42 13.27
N SER A 79 -7.85 12.21 14.23
CA SER A 79 -7.52 12.03 15.63
C SER A 79 -6.67 10.76 15.86
N ASP A 80 -6.01 10.68 17.02
CA ASP A 80 -5.21 9.50 17.37
C ASP A 80 -6.07 8.24 17.54
N ASP A 81 -7.31 8.40 18.00
CA ASP A 81 -8.28 7.30 18.12
C ASP A 81 -8.68 6.75 16.76
N GLU A 82 -8.95 7.62 15.79
CA GLU A 82 -9.27 7.24 14.41
C GLU A 82 -8.09 6.56 13.72
N ARG A 83 -6.88 7.09 13.91
CA ARG A 83 -5.65 6.47 13.40
C ARG A 83 -5.44 5.09 14.01
N SER A 84 -5.62 4.96 15.32
CA SER A 84 -5.49 3.68 16.04
C SER A 84 -6.55 2.67 15.61
N ARG A 85 -7.79 3.12 15.38
CA ARG A 85 -8.88 2.28 14.86
C ARG A 85 -8.55 1.75 13.47
N ALA A 86 -8.15 2.62 12.55
CA ALA A 86 -7.79 2.23 11.19
C ALA A 86 -6.63 1.23 11.17
N LYS A 87 -5.61 1.45 12.00
CA LYS A 87 -4.48 0.51 12.17
C LYS A 87 -4.95 -0.87 12.64
N ARG A 88 -5.78 -0.95 13.69
CA ARG A 88 -6.31 -2.23 14.18
C ARG A 88 -7.09 -2.97 13.11
N ILE A 89 -7.87 -2.25 12.30
CA ILE A 89 -8.64 -2.84 11.20
C ILE A 89 -7.71 -3.36 10.10
N ALA A 90 -6.68 -2.61 9.73
CA ALA A 90 -5.66 -3.08 8.78
C ALA A 90 -4.95 -4.34 9.28
N ASP A 91 -4.51 -4.36 10.54
CA ASP A 91 -3.87 -5.52 11.17
C ASP A 91 -4.82 -6.74 11.15
N GLN A 92 -6.10 -6.54 11.45
CA GLN A 92 -7.12 -7.61 11.38
C GLN A 92 -7.34 -8.12 9.97
N LEU A 93 -7.35 -7.25 8.96
CA LEU A 93 -7.48 -7.66 7.56
C LEU A 93 -6.28 -8.52 7.15
N GLU A 94 -5.07 -8.12 7.54
CA GLU A 94 -3.84 -8.88 7.28
C GLU A 94 -3.83 -10.23 7.99
N GLN A 95 -4.29 -10.30 9.23
CA GLN A 95 -4.36 -11.55 10.00
C GLN A 95 -5.50 -12.48 9.54
N SER A 96 -6.59 -11.92 9.00
CA SER A 96 -7.70 -12.69 8.43
C SER A 96 -7.36 -13.32 7.07
N ALA A 97 -6.21 -12.94 6.50
CA ALA A 97 -5.67 -13.56 5.32
C ALA A 97 -5.39 -15.05 5.60
N THR A 98 -5.96 -15.94 4.80
CA THR A 98 -5.69 -17.39 4.90
C THR A 98 -4.18 -17.61 4.82
N PRO A 99 -3.58 -18.52 5.62
CA PRO A 99 -2.16 -18.86 5.46
C PRO A 99 -1.86 -19.22 4.00
N GLY A 100 -1.00 -18.44 3.35
CA GLY A 100 -0.66 -18.59 1.92
C GLY A 100 -1.54 -17.82 0.92
N GLN A 101 -2.58 -17.11 1.37
CA GLN A 101 -3.32 -16.13 0.57
C GLN A 101 -3.36 -14.80 1.32
N PRO A 102 -2.57 -13.78 0.91
CA PRO A 102 -2.67 -12.45 1.52
C PRO A 102 -4.11 -11.90 1.45
N ALA A 103 -4.39 -10.80 2.16
CA ALA A 103 -5.67 -10.09 2.08
C ALA A 103 -5.86 -9.42 0.69
N ILE A 104 -5.85 -10.23 -0.37
CA ILE A 104 -5.68 -9.84 -1.77
C ILE A 104 -6.76 -8.84 -2.17
N LYS A 105 -8.01 -9.07 -1.74
CA LYS A 105 -9.14 -8.19 -2.08
C LYS A 105 -8.99 -6.79 -1.46
N PRO A 106 -8.78 -6.61 -0.14
CA PRO A 106 -8.46 -5.30 0.45
C PRO A 106 -7.27 -4.60 -0.22
N PHE A 107 -6.18 -5.33 -0.48
CA PHE A 107 -5.01 -4.76 -1.16
C PHE A 107 -5.34 -4.28 -2.59
N GLN A 108 -5.98 -5.13 -3.40
CA GLN A 108 -6.40 -4.79 -4.76
C GLN A 108 -7.35 -3.59 -4.78
N PHE A 109 -8.31 -3.54 -3.86
CA PHE A 109 -9.22 -2.41 -3.75
C PHE A 109 -8.49 -1.09 -3.45
N CYS A 110 -7.56 -1.11 -2.49
CA CYS A 110 -6.77 0.07 -2.15
C CYS A 110 -5.83 0.49 -3.30
N GLU A 111 -5.28 -0.48 -4.03
CA GLU A 111 -4.49 -0.25 -5.25
C GLU A 111 -5.32 0.41 -6.36
N GLU A 112 -6.51 -0.12 -6.66
CA GLU A 112 -7.42 0.45 -7.65
C GLU A 112 -7.87 1.87 -7.24
N ARG A 113 -8.11 2.09 -5.95
CA ARG A 113 -8.52 3.40 -5.41
C ARG A 113 -7.41 4.45 -5.60
N VAL A 114 -6.16 4.13 -5.25
CA VAL A 114 -5.06 5.09 -5.44
C VAL A 114 -4.78 5.34 -6.92
N GLN A 115 -4.85 4.32 -7.77
CA GLN A 115 -4.70 4.48 -9.22
C GLN A 115 -5.79 5.40 -9.81
N ARG A 116 -7.03 5.27 -9.31
CA ARG A 116 -8.12 6.17 -9.69
C ARG A 116 -7.86 7.61 -9.27
N TRP A 117 -7.43 7.84 -8.03
CA TRP A 117 -7.08 9.18 -7.55
C TRP A 117 -5.96 9.84 -8.36
N LEU A 118 -4.96 9.06 -8.75
CA LEU A 118 -3.88 9.53 -9.63
C LEU A 118 -4.41 9.91 -11.01
N LYS A 119 -5.31 9.10 -11.58
CA LYS A 119 -5.92 9.36 -12.89
C LYS A 119 -6.85 10.57 -12.87
N GLU A 120 -7.61 10.74 -11.79
CA GLU A 120 -8.59 11.82 -11.61
C GLU A 120 -7.94 13.13 -11.14
N GLY A 121 -6.64 13.13 -10.82
CA GLY A 121 -5.94 14.32 -10.34
C GLY A 121 -6.32 14.75 -8.92
N VAL A 122 -6.92 13.85 -8.14
CA VAL A 122 -7.18 14.05 -6.69
C VAL A 122 -5.87 14.26 -5.95
N VAL A 123 -4.79 13.66 -6.45
CA VAL A 123 -3.43 13.82 -5.96
C VAL A 123 -2.58 14.30 -7.14
N THR A 124 -1.83 15.38 -6.95
CA THR A 124 -1.03 15.94 -8.05
C THR A 124 0.20 15.07 -8.31
N ALA A 125 0.67 15.04 -9.57
CA ALA A 125 1.90 14.34 -9.91
C ALA A 125 3.12 14.86 -9.11
N ALA A 126 3.12 16.15 -8.78
CA ALA A 126 4.16 16.76 -7.95
C ALA A 126 4.15 16.20 -6.51
N ASP A 127 2.97 16.02 -5.90
CA ASP A 127 2.85 15.44 -4.57
C ASP A 127 3.30 13.97 -4.54
N VAL A 128 3.02 13.22 -5.60
CA VAL A 128 3.46 11.84 -5.76
C VAL A 128 4.99 11.78 -5.87
N GLN A 129 5.60 12.62 -6.70
CA GLN A 129 7.05 12.69 -6.86
C GLN A 129 7.75 13.09 -5.57
N LEU A 130 7.21 14.08 -4.85
CA LEU A 130 7.74 14.48 -3.55
C LEU A 130 7.67 13.32 -2.56
N THR A 131 6.52 12.64 -2.51
CA THR A 131 6.30 11.51 -1.62
C THR A 131 7.22 10.33 -1.97
N GLU A 132 7.41 10.02 -3.25
CA GLU A 132 8.35 8.99 -3.69
C GLU A 132 9.78 9.32 -3.23
N LYS A 133 10.19 10.59 -3.37
CA LYS A 133 11.51 11.04 -2.91
C LYS A 133 11.67 10.88 -1.39
N GLU A 134 10.65 11.23 -0.61
CA GLU A 134 10.63 11.06 0.85
C GLU A 134 10.75 9.58 1.24
N VAL A 135 9.97 8.70 0.61
CA VAL A 135 9.99 7.25 0.84
C VAL A 135 11.34 6.65 0.46
N ARG A 136 11.88 7.03 -0.70
CA ARG A 136 13.17 6.54 -1.17
C ARG A 136 14.30 6.97 -0.25
N ALA A 137 14.29 8.22 0.22
CA ALA A 137 15.26 8.72 1.18
C ALA A 137 15.17 8.01 2.55
N ALA A 138 13.95 7.73 3.03
CA ALA A 138 13.75 6.94 4.23
C ALA A 138 14.28 5.51 4.06
N LEU A 139 13.96 4.85 2.94
CA LEU A 139 14.47 3.53 2.61
C LEU A 139 15.99 3.51 2.47
N ASP A 140 16.61 4.53 1.89
CA ASP A 140 18.07 4.60 1.77
C ASP A 140 18.78 4.71 3.12
N LYS A 141 18.14 5.34 4.10
CA LYS A 141 18.65 5.45 5.47
C LYS A 141 18.53 4.13 6.22
N ASP A 142 17.38 3.48 6.13
CA ASP A 142 17.05 2.32 6.98
C ASP A 142 17.41 0.99 6.30
N VAL A 143 17.44 0.96 4.96
CA VAL A 143 17.69 -0.21 4.10
C VAL A 143 18.61 0.17 2.92
N PRO A 144 19.90 0.42 3.17
CA PRO A 144 20.80 0.95 2.15
C PRO A 144 20.98 -0.03 0.99
N LEU A 145 21.15 0.53 -0.22
CA LEU A 145 21.44 -0.25 -1.42
C LEU A 145 22.66 -1.14 -1.20
N ARG A 146 22.49 -2.45 -1.43
CA ARG A 146 23.65 -3.35 -1.51
C ARG A 146 24.55 -2.89 -2.66
N LYS A 147 25.83 -2.61 -2.36
CA LYS A 147 26.83 -2.36 -3.40
C LYS A 147 26.84 -3.56 -4.34
N LYS A 148 26.71 -3.33 -5.65
CA LYS A 148 26.91 -4.39 -6.65
C LYS A 148 28.29 -5.02 -6.40
N PRO A 149 28.40 -6.36 -6.39
CA PRO A 149 29.70 -7.02 -6.38
C PRO A 149 30.51 -6.67 -7.63
#